data_AF-A0A7Y2NF81-F1
#
_entry.id   AF-A0A7Y2NF81-F1
#
_cell.length_a   1.000
_cell.length_b   1.000
_cell.length_c   1.000
_cell.angle_alpha   90.00
_cell.angle_beta   90.00
_cell.angle_gamma   90.00
#
_symmetry.space_group_name_H-M   'P 1'
#
loop_
_entity.id
_entity.type
_entity.pdbx_description
1 polymer ?
#
loop_
_entity_poly.entity_id
_entity_poly.type
_entity_poly.pdbx_seq_one_letter_code
_entity_poly.pdbx_strand_id
1 'polypeptide(L)'
;MDRDPRSRILTIPNVISLARLLAVGWFLWLLLAEDRVVAAAIVFLVIGSTDWVDGMLARALDQETELGRLLDPIADRVALVAAVIGGTIAGIVPLVITILLVAREVIMALAAAWFLRRTGETLHVRWLG
;
A
#
# COMPACT_ATOMS: atom_id res chain seq x y z
N MET A 1 9.12 -3.43 33.68
CA MET A 1 9.53 -3.41 32.27
C MET A 1 8.26 -3.64 31.47
N ASP A 2 7.51 -2.56 31.30
CA ASP A 2 6.13 -2.57 30.81
C ASP A 2 6.11 -2.95 29.34
N ARG A 3 5.55 -4.12 29.02
CA ARG A 3 5.31 -4.55 27.64
C ARG A 3 3.96 -4.01 27.21
N ASP A 4 3.92 -2.73 26.83
CA ASP A 4 2.74 -2.11 26.22
C ASP A 4 2.32 -2.92 24.97
N PRO A 5 1.12 -3.51 24.94
CA PRO A 5 0.60 -4.26 23.79
C PRO A 5 0.65 -3.48 22.48
N ARG A 6 0.63 -2.14 22.53
CA ARG A 6 0.63 -1.23 21.37
C ARG A 6 2.00 -1.08 20.68
N SER A 7 3.08 -1.53 21.33
CA SER A 7 4.47 -1.40 20.86
C SER A 7 4.99 -2.63 20.10
N ARG A 8 4.16 -3.65 19.86
CA ARG A 8 4.59 -4.85 19.15
C ARG A 8 4.77 -4.53 17.66
N ILE A 9 6.04 -4.46 17.26
CA ILE A 9 6.46 -4.30 15.85
C ILE A 9 6.05 -5.54 15.03
N LEU A 10 5.91 -6.71 15.66
CA LEU A 10 5.50 -7.96 15.01
C LEU A 10 4.02 -8.25 15.29
N THR A 11 3.13 -7.55 14.60
CA THR A 11 1.72 -7.93 14.48
C THR A 11 1.48 -8.57 13.11
N ILE A 12 0.44 -9.41 13.01
CA ILE A 12 0.08 -10.08 11.75
C ILE A 12 -0.06 -9.05 10.61
N PRO A 13 -0.78 -7.92 10.78
CA PRO A 13 -0.88 -6.91 9.72
C PRO A 13 0.48 -6.36 9.28
N ASN A 14 1.37 -6.01 10.22
CA ASN A 14 2.67 -5.43 9.86
C ASN A 14 3.58 -6.41 9.11
N VAL A 15 3.53 -7.70 9.45
CA VAL A 15 4.26 -8.74 8.71
C VAL A 15 3.75 -8.82 7.28
N ILE A 16 2.45 -8.64 7.07
CA ILE A 16 1.88 -8.75 5.73
C ILE A 16 2.13 -7.47 4.92
N SER A 17 2.06 -6.27 5.52
CA SER A 17 2.51 -5.02 4.87
C SER A 17 4.00 -5.10 4.47
N LEU A 18 4.85 -5.71 5.31
CA LEU A 18 6.26 -5.95 4.98
C LEU A 18 6.42 -6.97 3.83
N ALA A 19 5.69 -8.09 3.90
CA ALA A 19 5.69 -9.09 2.83
C ALA A 19 5.23 -8.49 1.50
N ARG A 20 4.27 -7.56 1.53
CA ARG A 20 3.79 -6.82 0.37
C ARG A 20 4.90 -5.97 -0.26
N LEU A 21 5.64 -5.22 0.55
CA LEU A 21 6.78 -4.43 0.06
C LEU A 21 7.84 -5.31 -0.63
N LEU A 22 8.15 -6.47 -0.05
CA LEU A 22 9.06 -7.44 -0.66
C LEU A 22 8.48 -8.01 -1.97
N ALA A 23 7.20 -8.34 -1.98
CA ALA A 23 6.51 -8.85 -3.15
C ALA A 23 6.46 -7.83 -4.30
N VAL A 24 6.33 -6.52 -4.01
CA VAL A 24 6.43 -5.45 -5.02
C VAL A 24 7.81 -5.44 -5.67
N GLY A 25 8.88 -5.60 -4.89
CA GLY A 25 10.24 -5.74 -5.43
C GLY A 25 10.38 -6.97 -6.33
N TRP A 26 9.82 -8.10 -5.90
CA TRP A 26 9.78 -9.34 -6.69
C TRP A 26 9.00 -9.18 -7.99
N PHE A 27 7.85 -8.51 -7.94
CA PHE A 27 7.04 -8.15 -9.11
C PHE A 27 7.85 -7.33 -10.12
N LEU A 28 8.53 -6.27 -9.66
CA LEU A 28 9.35 -5.42 -10.52
C LEU A 28 10.49 -6.20 -11.17
N TRP A 29 11.14 -7.08 -10.41
CA TRP A 29 12.20 -7.93 -10.95
C TRP A 29 11.68 -8.88 -12.05
N LEU A 30 10.56 -9.57 -11.81
CA LEU A 30 9.93 -10.42 -12.82
C LEU A 30 9.51 -9.66 -14.07
N LEU A 31 9.01 -8.43 -13.89
CA LEU A 31 8.51 -7.62 -14.99
C LEU A 31 9.64 -7.00 -15.81
N LEU A 32 10.67 -6.44 -15.16
CA LEU A 32 11.69 -5.62 -15.82
C LEU A 32 12.97 -6.38 -16.15
N ALA A 33 13.37 -7.36 -15.34
CA ALA A 33 14.63 -8.10 -15.55
C ALA A 33 14.41 -9.40 -16.32
N GLU A 34 13.31 -10.10 -16.04
CA GLU A 34 13.01 -11.42 -16.63
C GLU A 34 11.98 -11.35 -17.77
N ASP A 35 11.34 -10.20 -18.00
CA ASP A 35 10.27 -10.00 -19.00
C ASP A 35 9.11 -11.02 -18.89
N ARG A 36 8.85 -11.52 -17.67
CA ARG A 36 7.84 -12.55 -17.39
C ARG A 36 6.50 -11.91 -17.06
N VAL A 37 5.90 -11.23 -18.04
CA VAL A 37 4.68 -10.42 -17.87
C VAL A 37 3.54 -11.17 -17.16
N VAL A 38 3.26 -12.42 -17.55
CA VAL A 38 2.18 -13.21 -16.93
C VAL A 38 2.47 -13.55 -15.46
N ALA A 39 3.72 -13.90 -15.15
CA ALA A 39 4.12 -14.19 -13.77
C ALA A 39 4.07 -12.93 -12.91
N ALA A 40 4.54 -11.80 -13.44
CA ALA A 40 4.44 -10.50 -12.80
C ALA A 40 2.97 -10.12 -12.53
N ALA A 41 2.07 -10.32 -13.50
CA ALA A 41 0.64 -10.06 -13.32
C ALA A 41 0.00 -10.91 -12.22
N ILE A 42 0.36 -12.20 -12.13
CA ILE A 42 -0.11 -13.09 -11.05
C ILE A 42 0.40 -12.61 -9.69
N VAL A 43 1.69 -12.27 -9.58
CA VAL A 43 2.25 -11.74 -8.32
C VAL A 43 1.56 -10.42 -7.93
N PHE A 44 1.31 -9.53 -8.90
CA PHE A 44 0.60 -8.27 -8.65
C PHE A 44 -0.84 -8.49 -8.18
N LEU A 45 -1.55 -9.46 -8.75
CA LEU A 45 -2.88 -9.88 -8.28
C LEU A 45 -2.83 -10.38 -6.83
N VAL A 46 -1.84 -11.21 -6.49
CA VAL A 46 -1.65 -11.71 -5.13
C VAL A 46 -1.39 -10.55 -4.17
N ILE A 47 -0.50 -9.63 -4.53
CA ILE A 47 -0.22 -8.40 -3.76
C ILE A 47 -1.51 -7.62 -3.47
N GLY A 48 -2.30 -7.32 -4.50
CA GLY A 48 -3.54 -6.56 -4.34
C GLY A 48 -4.61 -7.31 -3.53
N SER A 49 -4.68 -8.64 -3.65
CA SER A 49 -5.62 -9.46 -2.88
C SER A 49 -5.25 -9.53 -1.39
N THR A 50 -3.96 -9.44 -1.07
CA THR A 50 -3.45 -9.53 0.29
C THR A 50 -3.88 -8.32 1.13
N ASP A 51 -3.96 -7.14 0.51
CA ASP A 51 -4.40 -5.91 1.19
C ASP A 51 -5.82 -5.99 1.75
N TRP A 52 -6.73 -6.56 0.97
CA TRP A 52 -8.10 -6.76 1.43
C TRP A 52 -8.19 -7.73 2.62
N VAL A 53 -7.35 -8.76 2.61
CA VAL A 53 -7.26 -9.76 3.68
C VAL A 53 -6.69 -9.14 4.95
N ASP A 54 -5.65 -8.31 4.84
CA ASP A 54 -5.01 -7.63 5.99
C ASP A 54 -5.97 -6.68 6.69
N GLY A 55 -6.66 -5.84 5.91
CA GLY A 55 -7.65 -4.92 6.44
C GLY A 55 -8.82 -5.65 7.11
N MET A 56 -9.21 -6.82 6.60
CA MET A 56 -10.25 -7.65 7.22
C MET A 56 -9.75 -8.33 8.50
N LEU A 57 -8.53 -8.88 8.51
CA LEU A 57 -7.94 -9.54 9.68
C LEU A 57 -7.65 -8.56 10.80
N ALA A 58 -7.13 -7.37 10.49
CA ALA A 58 -6.84 -6.33 11.48
C ALA A 58 -8.12 -5.91 12.22
N ARG A 59 -9.24 -5.77 11.49
CA ARG A 59 -10.57 -5.49 12.07
C ARG A 59 -11.12 -6.65 12.89
N ALA A 60 -10.94 -7.89 12.43
CA ALA A 60 -11.45 -9.06 13.13
C ALA A 60 -10.67 -9.39 14.42
N LEU A 61 -9.40 -9.00 14.50
CA LEU A 61 -8.51 -9.34 15.61
C LEU A 61 -8.30 -8.20 16.62
N ASP A 62 -8.81 -7.00 16.35
CA ASP A 62 -8.58 -5.79 17.18
C ASP A 62 -7.08 -5.52 17.44
N GLN A 63 -6.22 -5.89 16.49
CA GLN A 63 -4.75 -5.79 16.57
C GLN A 63 -4.19 -4.64 15.74
N GLU A 64 -4.97 -3.57 15.56
CA GLU A 64 -4.53 -2.38 14.87
C GLU A 64 -3.47 -1.64 15.70
N THR A 65 -2.30 -1.40 15.13
CA THR A 65 -1.21 -0.64 15.78
C THR A 65 -1.07 0.73 15.11
N GLU A 66 -0.64 1.75 15.85
CA GLU A 66 -0.39 3.08 15.27
C GLU A 66 0.65 3.04 14.14
N LEU A 67 1.66 2.17 14.28
CA LEU A 67 2.68 1.94 13.25
C LEU A 67 2.09 1.28 11.99
N GLY A 68 1.26 0.25 12.15
CA GLY A 68 0.57 -0.41 11.03
C GLY A 68 -0.36 0.54 10.27
N ARG A 69 -1.13 1.37 10.99
CA ARG A 69 -1.99 2.41 10.38
C ARG A 69 -1.23 3.42 9.53
N LEU A 70 0.02 3.73 9.90
CA LEU A 70 0.88 4.61 9.11
C LEU A 70 1.54 3.89 7.94
N LEU A 71 1.94 2.63 8.12
CA LEU A 71 2.65 1.85 7.11
C LEU A 71 1.74 1.37 5.97
N ASP A 72 0.48 1.04 6.23
CA ASP A 72 -0.45 0.55 5.20
C ASP A 72 -0.63 1.55 4.05
N PRO A 73 -0.99 2.84 4.29
CA PRO A 73 -1.13 3.82 3.21
C PRO A 73 0.16 4.07 2.43
N ILE A 74 1.32 3.86 3.08
CA ILE A 74 2.63 4.01 2.43
C ILE A 74 2.90 2.81 1.54
N ALA A 75 2.72 1.59 2.06
CA ALA A 75 2.93 0.35 1.32
C ALA A 75 2.05 0.28 0.07
N ASP A 76 0.79 0.70 0.18
CA ASP A 76 -0.15 0.77 -0.95
C ASP A 76 0.30 1.76 -2.02
N ARG A 77 0.68 2.98 -1.61
CA ARG A 77 1.17 3.98 -2.56
C ARG A 77 2.44 3.50 -3.27
N VAL A 78 3.35 2.86 -2.54
CA VAL A 78 4.57 2.29 -3.12
C VAL A 78 4.22 1.20 -4.13
N ALA A 79 3.31 0.28 -3.78
CA ALA A 79 2.88 -0.79 -4.67
C ALA A 79 2.24 -0.24 -5.97
N LEU A 80 1.34 0.76 -5.85
CA LEU A 80 0.69 1.39 -6.98
C LEU A 80 1.69 2.13 -7.88
N VAL A 81 2.56 2.96 -7.30
CA VAL A 81 3.56 3.73 -8.07
C VAL A 81 4.54 2.78 -8.76
N ALA A 82 5.01 1.74 -8.06
CA ALA A 82 5.89 0.73 -8.61
C ALA A 82 5.22 -0.01 -9.80
N ALA A 83 3.97 -0.44 -9.65
CA ALA A 83 3.25 -1.15 -10.70
C ALA A 83 3.05 -0.31 -11.96
N VAL A 84 2.65 0.94 -11.79
CA VAL A 84 2.35 1.83 -12.91
C VAL A 84 3.63 2.29 -13.62
N ILE A 85 4.68 2.66 -12.87
CA ILE A 85 5.98 3.02 -13.45
C ILE A 85 6.62 1.80 -14.11
N GLY A 86 6.70 0.67 -13.41
CA GLY A 86 7.27 -0.58 -13.95
C GLY A 86 6.53 -1.03 -15.20
N GLY A 87 5.19 -0.99 -15.19
CA GLY A 87 4.38 -1.28 -16.37
C GLY A 87 4.63 -0.33 -17.54
N THR A 88 4.97 0.93 -17.29
CA THR A 88 5.32 1.89 -18.34
C THR A 88 6.67 1.58 -18.96
N ILE A 89 7.67 1.27 -18.13
CA ILE A 89 9.01 0.90 -18.58
C ILE A 89 8.95 -0.39 -19.41
N ALA A 90 8.13 -1.35 -18.99
CA ALA A 90 7.88 -2.59 -19.73
C ALA A 90 7.02 -2.39 -21.00
N GLY A 91 6.57 -1.17 -21.30
CA GLY A 91 5.75 -0.88 -22.49
C GLY A 91 4.30 -1.38 -22.41
N ILE A 92 3.84 -1.85 -21.24
CA ILE A 92 2.49 -2.37 -21.01
C ILE A 92 1.51 -1.24 -20.71
N VAL A 93 1.93 -0.28 -19.89
CA VAL A 93 1.09 0.84 -19.44
C VAL A 93 1.45 2.10 -20.24
N PRO A 94 0.49 2.76 -20.91
CA PRO A 94 0.76 4.01 -21.60
C PRO A 94 1.20 5.11 -20.63
N LEU A 95 2.22 5.89 -21.00
CA LEU A 95 2.77 6.96 -20.17
C LEU A 95 1.70 7.96 -19.68
N VAL A 96 0.67 8.22 -20.50
CA VAL A 96 -0.45 9.11 -20.13
C VAL A 96 -1.19 8.59 -18.90
N ILE A 97 -1.46 7.27 -18.83
CA ILE A 97 -2.13 6.65 -17.69
C ILE A 97 -1.26 6.80 -16.44
N THR A 98 0.04 6.62 -16.58
CA THR A 98 1.01 6.77 -15.50
C THR A 98 1.05 8.18 -14.92
N ILE A 99 1.10 9.19 -15.79
CA ILE A 99 1.07 10.58 -15.37
C ILE A 99 -0.24 10.88 -14.63
N LEU A 100 -1.39 10.46 -15.15
CA LEU A 100 -2.69 10.70 -14.52
C LEU A 100 -2.81 10.05 -13.15
N LEU A 101 -2.37 8.79 -13.01
CA LEU A 101 -2.41 8.07 -11.74
C LEU A 101 -1.47 8.70 -10.71
N VAL A 102 -0.23 9.00 -11.09
CA VAL A 102 0.72 9.65 -10.17
C VAL A 102 0.22 11.05 -9.78
N ALA A 103 -0.31 11.83 -10.71
CA ALA A 103 -0.88 13.14 -10.42
C ALA A 103 -2.06 13.05 -9.43
N ARG A 104 -2.96 12.06 -9.62
CA ARG A 104 -4.05 11.78 -8.68
C ARG A 104 -3.53 11.50 -7.27
N GLU A 105 -2.52 10.64 -7.13
CA GLU A 105 -1.95 10.31 -5.82
C GLU A 105 -1.31 11.52 -5.13
N VAL A 106 -0.61 12.36 -5.89
CA VAL A 106 -0.04 13.62 -5.38
C VAL A 106 -1.15 14.57 -4.91
N ILE A 107 -2.22 14.74 -5.71
CA ILE A 107 -3.36 15.59 -5.34
C ILE A 107 -4.02 15.07 -4.06
N MET A 108 -4.27 13.77 -3.95
CA MET A 108 -4.85 13.15 -2.76
C MET A 108 -3.96 13.34 -1.52
N ALA A 109 -2.64 13.17 -1.67
CA ALA A 109 -1.69 13.39 -0.58
C ALA A 109 -1.65 14.85 -0.13
N LEU A 110 -1.63 15.80 -1.08
CA LEU A 110 -1.66 17.24 -0.79
C LEU A 110 -2.98 17.67 -0.15
N ALA A 111 -4.12 17.16 -0.64
CA ALA A 111 -5.42 17.43 -0.07
C ALA A 111 -5.52 16.92 1.38
N ALA A 112 -5.04 15.70 1.64
CA ALA A 112 -5.00 15.14 2.99
C ALA A 112 -4.09 15.96 3.92
N ALA A 113 -2.90 16.35 3.46
CA ALA A 113 -1.98 17.18 4.24
C ALA A 113 -2.53 18.59 4.51
N TRP A 114 -3.18 19.20 3.52
CA TRP A 114 -3.84 20.49 3.65
C TRP A 114 -4.99 20.43 4.65
N PHE A 115 -5.82 19.38 4.57
CA PHE A 115 -6.92 19.16 5.50
C PHE A 115 -6.41 19.00 6.94
N LEU A 116 -5.43 18.13 7.16
CA LEU A 116 -4.86 17.89 8.50
C LEU A 116 -4.30 19.18 9.13
N ARG A 117 -3.64 20.02 8.31
CA ARG A 117 -3.11 21.33 8.75
C ARG A 117 -4.20 22.35 9.10
N ARG A 118 -5.38 22.26 8.48
CA ARG A 118 -6.50 23.21 8.68
C ARG A 118 -7.35 22.84 9.89
N THR A 119 -7.62 21.54 10.09
CA THR A 119 -8.64 21.08 11.03
C THR A 119 -8.04 20.61 12.36
N GLY A 120 -6.76 20.21 12.40
CA GLY A 120 -6.11 19.64 13.60
C GLY A 120 -6.69 18.28 14.05
N GLU A 121 -7.86 17.92 13.56
CA GLU A 121 -8.47 16.61 13.70
C GLU A 121 -7.97 15.67 12.61
N THR A 122 -7.55 14.47 13.03
CA THR A 122 -7.44 13.35 12.10
C THR A 122 -8.87 13.01 11.65
N LEU A 123 -9.07 12.71 10.37
CA LEU A 123 -10.36 12.24 9.88
C LEU A 123 -10.70 10.96 10.65
N HIS A 124 -11.51 11.07 11.70
CA HIS A 124 -12.20 9.94 12.28
C HIS A 124 -13.13 9.44 11.18
N VAL A 125 -12.69 8.40 10.46
CA VAL A 125 -13.52 7.69 9.50
C VAL A 125 -14.63 7.02 10.31
N ARG A 126 -15.70 7.78 10.52
CA ARG A 126 -16.93 7.29 11.13
C ARG A 126 -17.62 6.47 10.06
N TRP A 127 -17.34 5.17 10.08
CA TRP A 127 -18.01 4.19 9.25
C TRP A 127 -19.52 4.29 9.51
N LEU A 128 -20.28 4.74 8.52
CA LEU A 128 -21.71 4.55 8.50
C LEU A 128 -21.95 3.08 8.10
N GLY A 129 -22.06 2.22 9.11
CA GLY A 129 -22.46 0.81 8.96
C GLY A 129 -21.30 -0.16 8.88
#